data_AF-A0A397M5G5-F1
#
_entry.id   AF-A0A397M5G5-F1
#
_cell.length_a   1.000
_cell.length_b   1.000
_cell.length_c   1.000
_cell.angle_alpha   90.00
_cell.angle_beta   90.00
_cell.angle_gamma   90.00
#
_symmetry.space_group_name_H-M   'P 1'
#
loop_
_entity.id
_entity.type
_entity.pdbx_description
1 polymer ?
#
loop_
_entity_poly.entity_id
_entity_poly.type
_entity_poly.pdbx_seq_one_letter_code
_entity_poly.pdbx_strand_id
1 'polypeptide(L)'
;MDDAFAPMIDASWRRICAGERMLQDDPLLYLACSDDFDEGEDGMLLQPLAGPARAVLRPVLVERLQLHARAHWTLAQLRQRLIDVGQRTHGADRLFYFPAAELAALTEHPAPPRIRRLAPADAAVFNAFQASASKEDLDAAWVELDHWQVFGAFDGEQLVAAGSLYPWSLDPALADMGVLTLPEARGRGHARRLVQTMAVSAQASGLQPQYRCQLDNTASITTAERSGLRAFGDWDLILAAY
;
A
#
# COMPACT_ATOMS: atom_id res chain seq x y z
N MET A 1 9.40 -22.90 -6.16
CA MET A 1 7.96 -23.01 -5.85
C MET A 1 7.43 -21.60 -6.01
N ASP A 2 6.45 -21.42 -6.91
CA ASP A 2 6.09 -20.13 -7.51
C ASP A 2 5.99 -18.96 -6.52
N ASP A 3 6.92 -18.00 -6.61
CA ASP A 3 6.85 -16.65 -6.03
C ASP A 3 5.80 -15.77 -6.75
N ALA A 4 4.84 -16.40 -7.43
CA ALA A 4 3.86 -15.69 -8.25
C ALA A 4 2.77 -15.07 -7.35
N PHE A 5 2.63 -13.76 -7.48
CA PHE A 5 1.47 -13.04 -6.99
C PHE A 5 0.20 -13.51 -7.70
N ALA A 6 -0.97 -13.32 -7.05
CA ALA A 6 -2.24 -13.52 -7.73
C ALA A 6 -2.30 -12.63 -8.99
N PRO A 7 -2.69 -13.16 -10.18
CA PRO A 7 -2.73 -12.38 -11.42
C PRO A 7 -3.57 -11.11 -11.33
N MET A 8 -4.55 -11.11 -10.43
CA MET A 8 -5.40 -9.95 -10.19
C MET A 8 -4.67 -8.75 -9.60
N ILE A 9 -3.54 -8.92 -8.89
CA ILE A 9 -2.76 -7.80 -8.33
C ILE A 9 -2.18 -6.94 -9.46
N ASP A 10 -1.54 -7.57 -10.44
CA ASP A 10 -1.05 -6.87 -11.64
C ASP A 10 -2.23 -6.25 -12.41
N ALA A 11 -3.34 -6.98 -12.58
CA ALA A 11 -4.53 -6.43 -13.23
C ALA A 11 -5.10 -5.18 -12.53
N SER A 12 -5.17 -5.16 -11.20
CA SER A 12 -5.61 -4.00 -10.41
C SER A 12 -4.69 -2.80 -10.64
N TRP A 13 -3.37 -2.96 -10.53
CA TRP A 13 -2.44 -1.85 -10.78
C TRP A 13 -2.43 -1.37 -12.22
N ARG A 14 -2.58 -2.26 -13.20
CA ARG A 14 -2.76 -1.87 -14.60
C ARG A 14 -4.00 -1.03 -14.79
N ARG A 15 -5.09 -1.35 -14.09
CA ARG A 15 -6.35 -0.61 -14.13
C ARG A 15 -6.22 0.77 -13.46
N ILE A 16 -5.64 0.82 -12.25
CA ILE A 16 -5.35 2.08 -11.54
C ILE A 16 -4.50 2.99 -12.43
N CYS A 17 -3.47 2.41 -13.06
CA CYS A 17 -2.56 3.16 -13.92
C CYS A 17 -2.98 3.18 -15.40
N ALA A 18 -4.24 2.90 -15.75
CA ALA A 18 -4.67 2.91 -17.14
C ALA A 18 -4.78 4.34 -17.69
N GLY A 19 -5.29 5.26 -16.86
CA GLY A 19 -5.65 6.61 -17.26
C GLY A 19 -6.80 6.65 -18.28
N GLU A 20 -7.22 7.85 -18.65
CA GLU A 20 -8.33 8.08 -19.60
C GLU A 20 -7.85 8.13 -21.05
N ARG A 21 -6.61 8.60 -21.27
CA ARG A 21 -5.99 8.67 -22.59
C ARG A 21 -4.55 8.21 -22.52
N MET A 22 -4.23 7.16 -23.27
CA MET A 22 -2.87 6.65 -23.44
C MET A 22 -2.02 7.65 -24.25
N LEU A 23 -0.82 7.92 -23.76
CA LEU A 23 0.19 8.76 -24.42
C LEU A 23 1.32 7.90 -25.02
N GLN A 24 1.69 6.81 -24.35
CA GLN A 24 2.73 5.88 -24.77
C GLN A 24 2.45 4.49 -24.18
N ASP A 25 2.69 3.44 -24.96
CA ASP A 25 2.69 2.05 -24.51
C ASP A 25 3.92 1.34 -25.06
N ASP A 26 5.01 1.38 -24.30
CA ASP A 26 6.28 0.75 -24.61
C ASP A 26 6.60 -0.37 -23.61
N PRO A 27 7.43 -1.38 -23.98
CA PRO A 27 7.75 -2.52 -23.10
C PRO A 27 8.38 -2.16 -21.75
N LEU A 28 8.92 -0.94 -21.61
CA LEU A 28 9.58 -0.45 -20.40
C LEU A 28 8.80 0.65 -19.68
N LEU A 29 7.89 1.35 -20.36
CA LEU A 29 7.15 2.47 -19.80
C LEU A 29 5.79 2.63 -20.49
N TYR A 30 4.74 2.60 -19.68
CA TYR A 30 3.40 3.02 -20.02
C TYR A 30 3.16 4.45 -19.52
N LEU A 31 2.69 5.34 -20.38
CA LEU A 31 2.29 6.70 -20.04
C LEU A 31 0.85 6.94 -20.44
N ALA A 32 0.07 7.48 -19.51
CA ALA A 32 -1.27 7.95 -19.78
C ALA A 32 -1.52 9.30 -19.11
N CYS A 33 -2.63 9.93 -19.50
CA CYS A 33 -3.16 11.07 -18.78
C CYS A 33 -4.56 10.80 -18.24
N SER A 34 -4.87 11.42 -17.12
CA SER A 34 -6.19 11.40 -16.50
C SER A 34 -6.40 12.61 -15.62
N ASP A 35 -7.63 13.11 -15.54
CA ASP A 35 -8.03 14.13 -14.56
C ASP A 35 -8.49 13.54 -13.21
N ASP A 36 -8.56 12.20 -13.09
CA ASP A 36 -9.03 11.45 -11.93
C ASP A 36 -7.95 11.32 -10.84
N PHE A 37 -7.69 12.43 -10.14
CA PHE A 37 -6.79 12.52 -8.99
C PHE A 37 -7.41 13.40 -7.91
N ASP A 38 -6.98 13.24 -6.66
CA ASP A 38 -7.43 14.08 -5.56
C ASP A 38 -6.85 15.51 -5.63
N GLU A 39 -7.40 16.44 -4.84
CA GLU A 39 -6.85 17.78 -4.74
C GLU A 39 -5.41 17.75 -4.23
N GLY A 40 -4.50 18.46 -4.90
CA GLY A 40 -3.07 18.46 -4.55
C GLY A 40 -2.23 17.37 -5.21
N GLU A 41 -2.81 16.53 -6.07
CA GLU A 41 -2.10 15.50 -6.84
C GLU A 41 -2.10 15.83 -8.34
N ASP A 42 -0.94 15.75 -8.99
CA ASP A 42 -0.76 15.97 -10.42
C ASP A 42 -0.48 14.67 -11.19
N GLY A 43 -0.33 13.54 -10.49
CA GLY A 43 -0.08 12.26 -11.13
C GLY A 43 0.36 11.18 -10.15
N MET A 44 0.68 10.01 -10.70
CA MET A 44 1.26 8.90 -9.97
C MET A 44 2.30 8.17 -10.83
N LEU A 45 3.24 7.52 -10.16
CA LEU A 45 4.26 6.68 -10.78
C LEU A 45 4.33 5.33 -10.06
N LEU A 46 4.14 4.25 -10.80
CA LEU A 46 4.35 2.88 -10.34
C LEU A 46 5.58 2.30 -11.05
N GLN A 47 6.53 1.78 -10.29
CA GLN A 47 7.66 1.00 -10.79
C GLN A 47 7.59 -0.42 -10.20
N PRO A 48 7.00 -1.39 -10.92
CA PRO A 48 7.03 -2.79 -10.53
C PRO A 48 8.47 -3.35 -10.53
N LEU A 49 8.72 -4.41 -9.75
CA LEU A 49 9.98 -5.16 -9.81
C LEU A 49 10.15 -5.91 -11.14
N ALA A 50 9.05 -6.27 -11.78
CA ALA A 50 9.02 -6.93 -13.07
C ALA A 50 7.92 -6.33 -13.96
N GLY A 51 8.26 -6.06 -15.22
CA GLY A 51 7.36 -5.43 -16.19
C GLY A 51 7.61 -3.92 -16.36
N PRO A 52 6.79 -3.24 -17.18
CA PRO A 52 6.95 -1.83 -17.46
C PRO A 52 6.60 -0.96 -16.26
N ALA A 53 7.33 0.14 -16.09
CA ALA A 53 6.88 1.22 -15.22
C ALA A 53 5.62 1.88 -15.81
N ARG A 54 4.82 2.51 -14.96
CA ARG A 54 3.58 3.18 -15.36
C ARG A 54 3.54 4.57 -14.76
N ALA A 55 3.26 5.58 -15.56
CA ALA A 55 2.94 6.91 -15.05
C ALA A 55 1.61 7.39 -15.62
N VAL A 56 0.77 7.91 -14.74
CA VAL A 56 -0.47 8.59 -15.11
C VAL A 56 -0.37 10.01 -14.60
N LEU A 57 -0.55 10.99 -15.48
CA LEU A 57 -0.33 12.40 -15.18
C LEU A 57 -1.56 13.22 -15.52
N ARG A 58 -1.86 14.26 -14.74
CA ARG A 58 -2.87 15.24 -15.14
C ARG A 58 -2.48 15.93 -16.44
N PRO A 59 -3.45 16.31 -17.29
CA PRO A 59 -3.19 17.06 -18.52
C PRO A 59 -2.33 18.31 -18.32
N VAL A 60 -2.54 19.06 -17.23
CA VAL A 60 -1.74 20.25 -16.90
C VAL A 60 -0.25 19.91 -16.72
N LEU A 61 0.06 18.77 -16.09
CA LEU A 61 1.43 18.31 -15.92
C LEU A 61 2.01 17.80 -17.24
N VAL A 62 1.22 17.10 -18.07
CA VAL A 62 1.64 16.65 -19.41
C VAL A 62 2.11 17.83 -20.27
N GLU A 63 1.34 18.93 -20.28
CA GLU A 63 1.69 20.16 -21.01
C GLU A 63 2.94 20.84 -20.42
N ARG A 64 3.02 20.96 -19.08
CA ARG A 64 4.20 21.54 -18.40
C ARG A 64 5.48 20.76 -18.71
N LEU A 65 5.40 19.43 -18.72
CA LEU A 65 6.53 18.56 -19.06
C LEU A 65 6.84 18.57 -20.57
N GLN A 66 5.93 19.05 -21.41
CA GLN A 66 6.00 19.05 -22.87
C GLN A 66 6.17 17.63 -23.42
N LEU A 67 5.41 16.65 -22.90
CA LEU A 67 5.59 15.25 -23.29
C LEU A 67 5.34 15.02 -24.79
N HIS A 68 4.49 15.84 -25.43
CA HIS A 68 4.23 15.81 -26.86
C HIS A 68 5.43 16.20 -27.75
N ALA A 69 6.45 16.86 -27.19
CA ALA A 69 7.64 17.28 -27.95
C ALA A 69 8.57 16.12 -28.33
N ARG A 70 8.31 14.92 -27.80
CA ARG A 70 9.11 13.72 -28.07
C ARG A 70 8.19 12.51 -28.26
N ALA A 71 8.52 11.67 -29.24
CA ALA A 71 7.74 10.47 -29.54
C ALA A 71 7.83 9.37 -28.45
N HIS A 72 9.01 9.21 -27.83
CA HIS A 72 9.25 8.16 -26.84
C HIS A 72 10.00 8.69 -25.61
N TRP A 73 9.47 8.39 -24.44
CA TRP A 73 10.05 8.70 -23.14
C TRP A 73 10.51 7.43 -22.44
N THR A 74 11.70 7.50 -21.84
CA THR A 74 12.13 6.52 -20.84
C THR A 74 11.77 7.01 -19.44
N LEU A 75 11.67 6.08 -18.48
CA LEU A 75 11.40 6.42 -17.08
C LEU A 75 12.43 7.41 -16.51
N ALA A 76 13.71 7.20 -16.83
CA ALA A 76 14.79 8.08 -16.38
C ALA A 76 14.63 9.51 -16.91
N GLN A 77 14.23 9.66 -18.19
CA GLN A 77 13.99 10.97 -18.78
C GLN A 77 12.76 11.65 -18.18
N LEU A 78 11.68 10.89 -17.92
CA LEU A 78 10.49 11.43 -17.26
C LEU A 78 10.84 11.94 -15.85
N ARG A 79 11.55 11.14 -15.06
CA ARG A 79 12.00 11.53 -13.71
C ARG A 79 12.88 12.77 -13.75
N GLN A 80 13.86 12.81 -14.67
CA GLN A 80 14.70 13.99 -14.82
C GLN A 80 13.87 15.22 -15.19
N ARG A 81 12.91 15.08 -16.10
CA ARG A 81 12.05 16.19 -16.52
C ARG A 81 11.17 16.70 -15.39
N LEU A 82 10.65 15.81 -14.54
CA LEU A 82 9.91 16.17 -13.33
C LEU A 82 10.80 17.03 -12.41
N ILE A 83 12.05 16.63 -12.18
CA ILE A 83 13.02 17.41 -11.39
C ILE A 83 13.30 18.76 -12.04
N ASP A 84 13.53 18.80 -13.36
CA ASP A 84 13.88 20.02 -14.10
C ASP A 84 12.78 21.09 -14.02
N VAL A 85 11.50 20.69 -13.95
CA VAL A 85 10.37 21.61 -13.78
C VAL A 85 10.01 21.88 -12.32
N GLY A 86 10.83 21.40 -11.38
CA GLY A 86 10.60 21.58 -9.94
C GLY A 86 9.41 20.78 -9.38
N GLN A 87 8.99 19.72 -10.07
CA GLN A 87 7.93 18.85 -9.58
C GLN A 87 8.39 18.10 -8.33
N ARG A 88 7.52 17.99 -7.34
CA ARG A 88 7.76 17.19 -6.13
C ARG A 88 6.93 15.92 -6.17
N THR A 89 7.44 14.89 -5.51
CA THR A 89 6.67 13.69 -5.19
C THR A 89 6.45 13.59 -3.68
N HIS A 90 5.49 12.78 -3.28
CA HIS A 90 5.17 12.58 -1.86
C HIS A 90 6.27 11.77 -1.15
N GLY A 91 6.81 10.76 -1.82
CA GLY A 91 7.69 9.76 -1.22
C GLY A 91 7.10 8.37 -1.47
N ALA A 92 7.87 7.53 -2.15
CA ALA A 92 7.38 6.25 -2.62
C ALA A 92 7.03 5.29 -1.49
N ASP A 93 5.88 4.66 -1.60
CA ASP A 93 5.51 3.48 -0.84
C ASP A 93 5.97 2.23 -1.59
N ARG A 94 6.63 1.31 -0.88
CA ARG A 94 6.81 -0.06 -1.37
C ARG A 94 5.53 -0.85 -1.15
N LEU A 95 5.06 -1.47 -2.22
CA LEU A 95 3.90 -2.33 -2.24
C LEU A 95 4.31 -3.77 -2.00
N PHE A 96 3.62 -4.46 -1.10
CA PHE A 96 3.83 -5.85 -0.75
C PHE A 96 2.54 -6.65 -0.87
N TYR A 97 2.66 -7.87 -1.40
CA TYR A 97 1.58 -8.84 -1.49
C TYR A 97 2.04 -10.21 -1.03
N PHE A 98 1.09 -11.06 -0.65
CA PHE A 98 1.38 -12.46 -0.45
C PHE A 98 1.51 -13.17 -1.80
N PRO A 99 2.55 -14.00 -2.00
CA PRO A 99 2.51 -15.05 -3.02
C PRO A 99 1.27 -15.92 -2.81
N ALA A 100 0.67 -16.41 -3.90
CA ALA A 100 -0.62 -17.12 -3.82
C ALA A 100 -0.55 -18.37 -2.92
N ALA A 101 0.58 -19.10 -2.97
CA ALA A 101 0.80 -20.28 -2.13
C ALA A 101 0.94 -19.94 -0.64
N GLU A 102 1.64 -18.85 -0.31
CA GLU A 102 1.82 -18.39 1.07
C GLU A 102 0.48 -17.96 1.67
N LEU A 103 -0.33 -17.21 0.90
CA LEU A 103 -1.66 -16.80 1.33
C LEU A 103 -2.57 -18.00 1.60
N ALA A 104 -2.58 -18.99 0.70
CA ALA A 104 -3.34 -20.22 0.88
C ALA A 104 -2.92 -20.99 2.14
N ALA A 105 -1.61 -21.14 2.38
CA ALA A 105 -1.10 -21.83 3.56
C ALA A 105 -1.49 -21.15 4.88
N LEU A 106 -1.64 -19.82 4.90
CA LEU A 106 -2.11 -19.10 6.09
C LEU A 106 -3.55 -19.48 6.46
N THR A 107 -4.42 -19.72 5.49
CA THR A 107 -5.83 -20.08 5.75
C THR A 107 -6.02 -21.42 6.43
N GLU A 108 -5.02 -22.30 6.34
CA GLU A 108 -5.05 -23.62 6.98
C GLU A 108 -4.72 -23.56 8.47
N HIS A 109 -4.23 -22.40 8.96
CA HIS A 109 -3.79 -22.23 10.33
C HIS A 109 -4.77 -21.33 11.13
N PRO A 110 -5.18 -21.74 12.34
CA PRO A 110 -6.07 -20.93 13.16
C PRO A 110 -5.38 -19.65 13.64
N ALA A 111 -6.17 -18.60 13.82
CA ALA A 111 -5.70 -17.32 14.35
C ALA A 111 -5.04 -17.50 15.74
N PRO A 112 -3.93 -16.80 16.03
CA PRO A 112 -3.28 -16.90 17.33
C PRO A 112 -4.22 -16.48 18.47
N PRO A 113 -4.18 -17.13 19.64
CA PRO A 113 -5.15 -16.93 20.72
C PRO A 113 -5.17 -15.52 21.33
N ARG A 114 -4.16 -14.69 21.03
CA ARG A 114 -4.03 -13.30 21.53
C ARG A 114 -4.35 -12.24 20.48
N ILE A 115 -4.94 -12.63 19.35
CA ILE A 115 -5.43 -11.71 18.32
C ILE A 115 -6.93 -11.90 18.16
N ARG A 116 -7.66 -10.80 18.15
CA ARG A 116 -9.09 -10.80 17.89
C ARG A 116 -9.52 -9.57 17.12
N ARG A 117 -10.69 -9.66 16.49
CA ARG A 117 -11.38 -8.50 15.92
C ARG A 117 -11.79 -7.54 17.05
N LEU A 118 -11.65 -6.25 16.80
CA LEU A 118 -12.15 -5.18 17.66
C LEU A 118 -13.54 -4.76 17.18
N ALA A 119 -14.41 -4.45 18.13
CA ALA A 119 -15.75 -3.94 17.90
C ALA A 119 -15.85 -2.50 18.44
N PRO A 120 -16.92 -1.75 18.12
CA PRO A 120 -17.13 -0.42 18.70
C PRO A 120 -17.11 -0.39 20.24
N ALA A 121 -17.46 -1.50 20.90
CA ALA A 121 -17.38 -1.65 22.34
C ALA A 121 -15.94 -1.60 22.89
N ASP A 122 -14.92 -1.84 22.06
CA ASP A 122 -13.50 -1.78 22.43
C ASP A 122 -12.93 -0.35 22.40
N ALA A 123 -13.74 0.67 22.11
CA ALA A 123 -13.29 2.06 21.94
C ALA A 123 -12.43 2.57 23.11
N ALA A 124 -12.78 2.23 24.35
CA ALA A 124 -11.99 2.66 25.51
C ALA A 124 -10.56 2.09 25.49
N VAL A 125 -10.41 0.80 25.14
CA VAL A 125 -9.10 0.14 25.06
C VAL A 125 -8.32 0.64 23.85
N PHE A 126 -8.99 0.85 22.71
CA PHE A 126 -8.37 1.37 21.51
C PHE A 126 -7.87 2.82 21.68
N ASN A 127 -8.66 3.68 22.31
CA ASN A 127 -8.27 5.06 22.60
C ASN A 127 -7.07 5.13 23.56
N ALA A 128 -7.02 4.25 24.57
CA ALA A 128 -5.87 4.14 25.47
C ALA A 128 -4.60 3.70 24.74
N PHE A 129 -4.74 2.79 23.77
CA PHE A 129 -3.66 2.37 22.88
C PHE A 129 -3.17 3.53 22.00
N GLN A 130 -4.07 4.25 21.31
CA GLN A 130 -3.69 5.41 20.49
C GLN A 130 -3.00 6.50 21.33
N ALA A 131 -3.49 6.77 22.55
CA ALA A 131 -2.88 7.74 23.45
C ALA A 131 -1.47 7.35 23.92
N SER A 132 -1.10 6.07 23.80
CA SER A 132 0.24 5.55 24.12
C SER A 132 1.18 5.54 22.91
N ALA A 133 0.67 5.80 21.71
CA ALA A 133 1.45 5.88 20.48
C ALA A 133 1.93 7.32 20.22
N SER A 134 3.05 7.45 19.51
CA SER A 134 3.50 8.76 19.03
C SER A 134 2.59 9.25 17.90
N LYS A 135 2.49 10.58 17.71
CA LYS A 135 1.76 11.14 16.58
C LYS A 135 2.31 10.64 15.24
N GLU A 136 3.63 10.54 15.12
CA GLU A 136 4.30 10.02 13.93
C GLU A 136 3.90 8.56 13.63
N ASP A 137 3.85 7.69 14.65
CA ASP A 137 3.40 6.31 14.47
C ASP A 137 1.92 6.25 14.06
N LEU A 138 1.06 7.11 14.62
CA LEU A 138 -0.36 7.19 14.28
C LEU A 138 -0.56 7.63 12.83
N ASP A 139 0.09 8.73 12.44
CA ASP A 139 0.02 9.30 11.09
C ASP A 139 0.56 8.29 10.05
N ALA A 140 1.64 7.57 10.38
CA ALA A 140 2.25 6.61 9.46
C ALA A 140 1.49 5.28 9.34
N ALA A 141 0.85 4.81 10.42
CA ALA A 141 0.17 3.51 10.41
C ALA A 141 -1.26 3.57 9.91
N TRP A 142 -1.93 4.72 10.10
CA TRP A 142 -3.33 4.98 9.74
C TRP A 142 -4.26 3.82 10.15
N VAL A 143 -4.38 3.62 11.47
CA VAL A 143 -5.22 2.58 12.06
C VAL A 143 -6.34 3.25 12.85
N GLU A 144 -7.56 3.18 12.32
CA GLU A 144 -8.76 3.68 13.00
C GLU A 144 -9.74 2.55 13.35
N LEU A 145 -10.54 2.75 14.40
CA LEU A 145 -11.49 1.76 14.89
C LEU A 145 -12.74 1.64 14.00
N ASP A 146 -13.02 2.65 13.18
CA ASP A 146 -14.13 2.69 12.22
C ASP A 146 -13.74 2.23 10.80
N HIS A 147 -12.47 1.86 10.58
CA HIS A 147 -12.06 1.13 9.38
C HIS A 147 -12.84 -0.19 9.25
N TRP A 148 -12.94 -0.70 8.02
CA TRP A 148 -13.84 -1.81 7.66
C TRP A 148 -13.68 -3.06 8.54
N GLN A 149 -12.43 -3.46 8.82
CA GLN A 149 -12.14 -4.50 9.80
C GLN A 149 -10.92 -4.12 10.63
N VAL A 150 -11.01 -4.26 11.95
CA VAL A 150 -9.96 -3.86 12.89
C VAL A 150 -9.63 -5.03 13.80
N PHE A 151 -8.35 -5.25 14.04
CA PHE A 151 -7.84 -6.36 14.85
C PHE A 151 -6.85 -5.83 15.89
N GLY A 152 -6.89 -6.42 17.08
CA GLY A 152 -5.99 -6.09 18.18
C GLY A 152 -5.19 -7.30 18.62
N ALA A 153 -3.91 -7.08 18.90
CA ALA A 153 -3.05 -8.03 19.60
C ALA A 153 -2.91 -7.61 21.07
N PHE A 154 -3.21 -8.55 21.97
CA PHE A 154 -3.27 -8.30 23.40
C PHE A 154 -2.10 -8.94 24.15
N ASP A 155 -1.57 -8.23 25.15
CA ASP A 155 -0.73 -8.80 26.20
C ASP A 155 -1.44 -8.65 27.55
N GLY A 156 -2.04 -9.75 28.02
CA GLY A 156 -3.04 -9.68 29.08
C GLY A 156 -4.28 -8.92 28.61
N GLU A 157 -4.67 -7.89 29.35
CA GLU A 157 -5.78 -6.99 29.00
C GLU A 157 -5.35 -5.78 28.18
N GLN A 158 -4.04 -5.55 28.03
CA GLN A 158 -3.51 -4.40 27.31
C GLN A 158 -3.48 -4.69 25.81
N LEU A 159 -4.05 -3.77 25.02
CA LEU A 159 -3.85 -3.73 23.58
C LEU A 159 -2.45 -3.18 23.29
N VAL A 160 -1.59 -3.98 22.69
CA VAL A 160 -0.17 -3.64 22.44
C VAL A 160 0.16 -3.44 20.97
N ALA A 161 -0.70 -3.92 20.08
CA ALA A 161 -0.66 -3.63 18.66
C ALA A 161 -2.08 -3.67 18.07
N ALA A 162 -2.34 -2.85 17.07
CA ALA A 162 -3.58 -2.86 16.33
C ALA A 162 -3.28 -2.81 14.84
N GLY A 163 -4.16 -3.40 14.04
CA GLY A 163 -4.14 -3.25 12.60
C GLY A 163 -5.56 -3.15 12.07
N SER A 164 -5.71 -2.49 10.93
CA SER A 164 -7.00 -2.38 10.27
C SER A 164 -6.88 -2.53 8.76
N LEU A 165 -7.98 -2.95 8.14
CA LEU A 165 -8.15 -3.13 6.71
C LEU A 165 -9.11 -2.08 6.18
N TYR A 166 -8.80 -1.54 5.00
CA TYR A 166 -9.67 -0.63 4.26
C TYR A 166 -9.68 -1.02 2.78
N PRO A 167 -10.81 -1.55 2.27
CA PRO A 167 -10.94 -1.92 0.86
C PRO A 167 -10.77 -0.71 -0.05
N TRP A 168 -10.02 -0.89 -1.13
CA TRP A 168 -10.03 0.06 -2.24
C TRP A 168 -11.22 -0.27 -3.14
N SER A 169 -11.97 0.74 -3.53
CA SER A 169 -13.12 0.63 -4.43
C SER A 169 -12.66 0.34 -5.87
N LEU A 170 -12.15 -0.87 -6.10
CA LEU A 170 -11.60 -1.34 -7.36
C LEU A 170 -12.26 -2.66 -7.78
N ASP A 171 -12.16 -2.97 -9.07
CA ASP A 171 -12.45 -4.30 -9.60
C ASP A 171 -11.22 -4.80 -10.41
N PRO A 172 -10.48 -5.83 -9.94
CA PRO A 172 -10.69 -6.57 -8.69
C PRO A 172 -10.24 -5.78 -7.45
N ALA A 173 -10.90 -6.03 -6.31
CA ALA A 173 -10.76 -5.25 -5.10
C ALA A 173 -9.55 -5.68 -4.23
N LEU A 174 -8.75 -4.68 -3.85
CA LEU A 174 -7.65 -4.82 -2.89
C LEU A 174 -8.11 -4.38 -1.50
N ALA A 175 -7.54 -4.95 -0.45
CA ALA A 175 -7.71 -4.50 0.93
C ALA A 175 -6.36 -4.07 1.47
N ASP A 176 -6.13 -2.75 1.49
CA ASP A 176 -4.93 -2.17 2.07
C ASP A 176 -4.99 -2.21 3.59
N MET A 177 -3.84 -2.26 4.24
CA MET A 177 -3.78 -2.46 5.69
C MET A 177 -2.78 -1.54 6.40
N GLY A 178 -3.22 -1.02 7.54
CA GLY A 178 -2.40 -0.32 8.51
C GLY A 178 -2.04 -1.23 9.69
N VAL A 179 -0.83 -1.09 10.25
CA VAL A 179 -0.42 -1.80 11.47
C VAL A 179 0.42 -0.90 12.36
N LEU A 180 0.01 -0.77 13.62
CA LEU A 180 0.73 -0.06 14.66
C LEU A 180 1.09 -1.02 15.80
N THR A 181 2.33 -0.97 16.29
CA THR A 181 2.77 -1.69 17.50
C THR A 181 3.46 -0.71 18.43
N LEU A 182 3.02 -0.67 19.70
CA LEU A 182 3.63 0.19 20.72
C LEU A 182 5.12 -0.09 20.87
N PRO A 183 5.97 0.93 21.08
CA PRO A 183 7.43 0.77 21.16
C PRO A 183 7.89 -0.38 22.07
N GLU A 184 7.34 -0.48 23.27
CA GLU A 184 7.65 -1.48 24.29
C GLU A 184 7.27 -2.93 23.92
N ALA A 185 6.38 -3.09 22.94
CA ALA A 185 5.91 -4.38 22.44
C ALA A 185 6.54 -4.80 21.09
N ARG A 186 7.39 -3.95 20.50
CA ARG A 186 8.07 -4.25 19.23
C ARG A 186 9.00 -5.46 19.37
N GLY A 187 9.27 -6.13 18.23
CA GLY A 187 10.16 -7.30 18.18
C GLY A 187 9.57 -8.60 18.73
N ARG A 188 8.33 -8.61 19.23
CA ARG A 188 7.66 -9.80 19.81
C ARG A 188 6.72 -10.54 18.86
N GLY A 189 6.65 -10.10 17.60
CA GLY A 189 5.86 -10.75 16.54
C GLY A 189 4.37 -10.38 16.50
N HIS A 190 3.91 -9.39 17.26
CA HIS A 190 2.51 -8.94 17.24
C HIS A 190 2.08 -8.44 15.85
N ALA A 191 2.86 -7.52 15.26
CA ALA A 191 2.59 -6.98 13.92
C ALA A 191 2.49 -8.08 12.86
N ARG A 192 3.44 -9.01 12.84
CA ARG A 192 3.42 -10.17 11.92
C ARG A 192 2.12 -10.95 12.00
N ARG A 193 1.71 -11.30 13.21
CA ARG A 193 0.51 -12.10 13.43
C ARG A 193 -0.77 -11.32 13.08
N LEU A 194 -0.78 -10.01 13.29
CA LEU A 194 -1.87 -9.12 12.83
C LEU A 194 -1.95 -9.12 11.30
N VAL A 195 -0.84 -8.87 10.60
CA VAL A 195 -0.79 -8.91 9.13
C VAL A 195 -1.33 -10.22 8.58
N GLN A 196 -0.89 -11.35 9.13
CA GLN A 196 -1.36 -12.68 8.70
C GLN A 196 -2.86 -12.89 8.98
N THR A 197 -3.35 -12.46 10.14
CA THR A 197 -4.77 -12.59 10.50
C THR A 197 -5.65 -11.71 9.60
N MET A 198 -5.22 -10.48 9.33
CA MET A 198 -5.89 -9.57 8.42
C MET A 198 -5.88 -10.09 6.98
N ALA A 199 -4.78 -10.69 6.53
CA ALA A 199 -4.68 -11.29 5.21
C ALA A 199 -5.71 -12.41 5.00
N VAL A 200 -5.83 -13.33 5.98
CA VAL A 200 -6.84 -14.38 5.97
C VAL A 200 -8.26 -13.79 5.96
N SER A 201 -8.50 -12.73 6.74
CA SER A 201 -9.82 -12.08 6.78
C SER A 201 -10.19 -11.38 5.47
N ALA A 202 -9.23 -10.71 4.83
CA ALA A 202 -9.41 -10.07 3.53
C ALA A 202 -9.73 -11.11 2.45
N GLN A 203 -8.96 -12.20 2.41
CA GLN A 203 -9.19 -13.30 1.46
C GLN A 203 -10.54 -13.98 1.66
N ALA A 204 -10.95 -14.24 2.91
CA ALA A 204 -12.27 -14.80 3.22
C ALA A 204 -13.43 -13.89 2.77
N SER A 205 -13.16 -12.61 2.58
CA SER A 205 -14.10 -11.61 2.06
C SER A 205 -13.97 -11.39 0.55
N GLY A 206 -13.16 -12.18 -0.15
CA GLY A 206 -12.93 -12.08 -1.60
C GLY A 206 -11.96 -10.97 -2.02
N LEU A 207 -11.20 -10.39 -1.09
CA LEU A 207 -10.27 -9.30 -1.36
C LEU A 207 -8.81 -9.77 -1.34
N GLN A 208 -7.95 -9.12 -2.11
CA GLN A 208 -6.50 -9.35 -2.00
C GLN A 208 -5.89 -8.45 -0.93
N PRO A 209 -5.19 -9.01 0.08
CA PRO A 209 -4.51 -8.20 1.08
C PRO A 209 -3.30 -7.48 0.47
N GLN A 210 -3.23 -6.18 0.72
CA GLN A 210 -2.12 -5.31 0.36
C GLN A 210 -1.49 -4.74 1.61
N TYR A 211 -0.16 -4.68 1.64
CA TYR A 211 0.61 -3.96 2.66
C TYR A 211 1.50 -2.94 1.96
N ARG A 212 1.58 -1.72 2.48
CA ARG A 212 2.48 -0.70 1.94
C ARG A 212 3.20 0.05 3.05
N CYS A 213 4.39 0.54 2.74
CA CYS A 213 5.15 1.40 3.64
C CYS A 213 6.22 2.20 2.90
N GLN A 214 6.62 3.32 3.48
CA GLN A 214 7.71 4.16 2.97
C GLN A 214 9.04 3.38 2.89
N LEU A 215 9.86 3.70 1.89
CA LEU A 215 11.09 2.95 1.57
C LEU A 215 12.15 2.98 2.68
N ASP A 216 12.12 4.00 3.55
CA ASP A 216 13.03 4.15 4.69
C ASP A 216 12.50 3.48 5.97
N ASN A 217 11.25 3.02 6.00
CA ASN A 217 10.64 2.33 7.13
C ASN A 217 11.10 0.85 7.20
N THR A 218 12.35 0.66 7.58
CA THR A 218 13.01 -0.65 7.66
C THR A 218 12.26 -1.64 8.57
N ALA A 219 11.64 -1.15 9.65
CA ALA A 219 10.87 -1.97 10.58
C ALA A 219 9.59 -2.53 9.92
N SER A 220 8.91 -1.70 9.14
CA SER A 220 7.71 -2.06 8.39
C SER A 220 8.03 -3.03 7.24
N ILE A 221 9.09 -2.76 6.47
CA ILE A 221 9.62 -3.68 5.44
C ILE A 221 9.93 -5.05 6.04
N THR A 222 10.67 -5.09 7.15
CA THR A 222 11.00 -6.34 7.85
C THR A 222 9.73 -7.07 8.32
N THR A 223 8.70 -6.32 8.73
CA THR A 223 7.42 -6.89 9.16
C THR A 223 6.70 -7.54 7.98
N ALA A 224 6.63 -6.88 6.83
CA ALA A 224 6.03 -7.43 5.62
C ALA A 224 6.71 -8.73 5.18
N GLU A 225 8.04 -8.72 5.06
CA GLU A 225 8.83 -9.89 4.65
C GLU A 225 8.69 -11.06 5.62
N ARG A 226 8.81 -10.80 6.93
CA ARG A 226 8.66 -11.84 7.97
C ARG A 226 7.24 -12.38 8.08
N SER A 227 6.25 -11.65 7.58
CA SER A 227 4.86 -12.11 7.52
C SER A 227 4.60 -13.07 6.37
N GLY A 228 5.51 -13.12 5.38
CA GLY A 228 5.40 -13.95 4.18
C GLY A 228 5.09 -13.16 2.91
N LEU A 229 5.01 -11.83 2.99
CA LEU A 229 4.82 -11.00 1.80
C LEU A 229 6.12 -10.89 0.98
N ARG A 230 5.95 -10.51 -0.28
CA ARG A 230 7.03 -10.17 -1.21
C ARG A 230 6.73 -8.80 -1.82
N ALA A 231 7.79 -8.04 -2.09
CA ALA A 231 7.68 -6.74 -2.74
C ALA A 231 7.20 -6.91 -4.17
N PHE A 232 6.26 -6.06 -4.59
CA PHE A 232 5.73 -6.01 -5.96
C PHE A 232 6.33 -4.85 -6.76
N GLY A 233 6.51 -3.70 -6.12
CA GLY A 233 7.01 -2.49 -6.75
C GLY A 233 6.94 -1.30 -5.81
N ASP A 234 7.40 -0.16 -6.31
CA ASP A 234 7.36 1.11 -5.59
C ASP A 234 6.35 2.04 -6.30
N TRP A 235 5.46 2.67 -5.53
CA TRP A 235 4.41 3.58 -6.00
C TRP A 235 4.56 4.94 -5.33
N ASP A 236 4.53 6.02 -6.11
CA ASP A 236 4.70 7.38 -5.62
C ASP A 236 3.65 8.31 -6.24
N LEU A 237 3.21 9.28 -5.45
CA LEU A 237 2.30 10.34 -5.89
C LEU A 237 3.11 11.56 -6.32
N ILE A 238 2.75 12.11 -7.46
CA ILE A 238 3.31 13.36 -7.96
C ILE A 238 2.41 14.47 -7.43
N LEU A 239 2.96 15.36 -6.62
CA LEU A 239 2.20 16.41 -5.95
C LEU A 239 2.04 17.62 -6.85
N ALA A 240 0.90 18.30 -6.78
CA ALA A 240 0.67 19.54 -7.49
C ALA A 240 1.70 20.61 -7.13
N ALA A 241 2.12 21.39 -8.13
CA ALA A 241 2.93 22.57 -7.88
C ALA A 241 2.04 23.68 -7.30
N TYR A 242 2.44 24.26 -6.16
CA TYR A 242 1.81 25.45 -5.60
C TYR A 242 2.36 26.72 -6.25
#